data_AF-A0A3P7IWB2-F1
#
_entry.id   AF-A0A3P7IWB2-F1
#
_cell.length_a   1.000
_cell.length_b   1.000
_cell.length_c   1.000
_cell.angle_alpha   90.00
_cell.angle_beta   90.00
_cell.angle_gamma   90.00
#
_symmetry.space_group_name_H-M   'P 1'
#
loop_
_entity.id
_entity.type
_entity.pdbx_description
1 polymer ?
#
loop_
_entity_poly.entity_id
_entity_poly.type
_entity_poly.pdbx_seq_one_letter_code
_entity_poly.pdbx_strand_id
1 'polypeptide(L)'
;MQQDAHEFLAKTLEILEKESLRRRRHFPVNNEKATCSSAEQSKHSTTSRGNPAGVFQHKIRDRFGCERCARASEMTNDAIDLTVTVSAGESIQKMIENALAREEIEYKCDHCGTGAGFISRAFATLPQ
;
A
#
# COMPACT_ATOMS: atom_id res chain seq x y z
N MET A 1 -26.80 9.70 -14.68
CA MET A 1 -26.61 9.01 -13.39
C MET A 1 -25.46 9.66 -12.65
N GLN A 2 -25.59 9.88 -11.34
CA GLN A 2 -24.45 10.24 -10.47
C GLN A 2 -23.72 8.96 -10.03
N GLN A 3 -22.41 9.03 -9.82
CA GLN A 3 -21.53 7.91 -9.44
C GLN A 3 -20.53 8.37 -8.39
N ASP A 4 -19.95 7.43 -7.65
CA ASP A 4 -18.84 7.69 -6.74
C ASP A 4 -17.54 7.93 -7.53
N ALA A 5 -16.94 9.10 -7.34
CA ALA A 5 -15.71 9.49 -8.03
C ALA A 5 -14.48 8.70 -7.54
N HIS A 6 -14.44 8.28 -6.28
CA HIS A 6 -13.38 7.45 -5.72
C HIS A 6 -13.41 6.05 -6.33
N GLU A 7 -14.60 5.44 -6.42
CA GLU A 7 -14.77 4.14 -7.09
C GLU A 7 -14.37 4.21 -8.58
N PHE A 8 -14.74 5.29 -9.27
CA PHE A 8 -14.34 5.53 -10.65
C PHE A 8 -12.81 5.65 -10.80
N LEU A 9 -12.15 6.39 -9.91
CA LEU A 9 -10.69 6.55 -9.90
C LEU A 9 -9.99 5.21 -9.67
N ALA A 10 -10.40 4.45 -8.67
CA ALA A 10 -9.82 3.15 -8.33
C ALA A 10 -9.88 2.19 -9.53
N LYS A 11 -11.05 2.08 -10.19
CA LYS A 11 -11.22 1.26 -11.40
C LYS A 11 -10.35 1.76 -12.56
N THR A 12 -10.25 3.07 -12.74
CA THR A 12 -9.45 3.65 -13.83
C THR A 12 -7.96 3.33 -13.65
N LEU A 13 -7.43 3.47 -12.44
CA LEU A 13 -6.04 3.15 -12.14
C LEU A 13 -5.75 1.65 -12.32
N GLU A 14 -6.67 0.77 -11.91
CA GLU A 14 -6.57 -0.68 -12.14
C GLU A 14 -6.54 -1.03 -13.64
N ILE A 15 -7.37 -0.39 -14.46
CA ILE A 15 -7.38 -0.58 -15.91
C ILE A 15 -6.05 -0.13 -16.52
N LEU A 16 -5.55 1.04 -16.13
CA LEU A 16 -4.28 1.56 -16.64
C LEU A 16 -3.10 0.64 -16.29
N GLU A 17 -3.08 0.11 -15.07
CA GLU A 17 -2.08 -0.86 -14.65
C GLU A 17 -2.16 -2.14 -15.51
N LYS A 18 -3.35 -2.75 -15.65
CA LYS A 18 -3.56 -3.95 -16.47
C LYS A 18 -3.15 -3.73 -17.93
N GLU A 19 -3.49 -2.60 -18.52
CA GLU A 19 -3.12 -2.26 -19.89
C GLU A 19 -1.61 -2.06 -20.06
N SER A 20 -0.94 -1.45 -19.07
CA SER A 20 0.52 -1.33 -19.07
C SER A 20 1.22 -2.70 -19.07
N LEU A 21 0.69 -3.65 -18.30
CA LEU A 21 1.20 -5.02 -18.23
C LEU A 21 0.94 -5.79 -19.53
N ARG A 22 -0.22 -5.60 -20.16
CA ARG A 22 -0.55 -6.20 -21.46
C ARG A 22 0.39 -5.73 -22.58
N ARG A 23 0.65 -4.41 -22.66
CA ARG A 23 1.57 -3.83 -23.64
C ARG A 23 2.99 -4.39 -23.47
N ARG A 24 3.47 -4.56 -22.23
CA ARG A 24 4.78 -5.17 -21.97
C ARG A 24 4.89 -6.61 -22.45
N ARG A 25 3.81 -7.40 -22.39
CA ARG A 25 3.81 -8.79 -22.87
C ARG A 25 3.86 -8.92 -24.40
N HIS A 26 3.46 -7.87 -25.14
CA HIS A 26 3.41 -7.88 -26.61
C HIS A 26 4.71 -7.39 -27.28
N PHE A 27 5.69 -6.93 -26.49
CA PHE A 27 7.05 -6.68 -26.96
C PHE A 27 7.98 -7.74 -26.37
N PRO A 28 8.24 -8.87 -27.06
CA PRO A 28 9.33 -9.74 -26.65
C PRO A 28 10.64 -8.93 -26.76
N VAL A 29 11.40 -8.93 -25.67
CA VAL A 29 12.73 -8.36 -25.60
C VAL A 29 13.60 -9.07 -26.65
N ASN A 30 13.95 -8.35 -27.71
CA ASN A 30 15.04 -8.78 -28.58
C ASN A 30 16.32 -8.79 -27.74
N ASN A 31 16.90 -9.98 -27.65
CA ASN A 31 18.02 -10.33 -26.82
C ASN A 31 19.30 -9.95 -27.56
N GLU A 32 19.92 -8.81 -27.26
CA GLU A 32 21.28 -8.50 -27.71
C GLU A 32 22.19 -8.19 -26.52
N LYS A 33 23.16 -9.10 -26.36
CA LYS A 33 24.37 -9.03 -25.52
C LYS A 33 24.91 -7.61 -25.30
N ALA A 34 25.11 -7.25 -24.04
CA ALA A 34 26.22 -6.39 -23.65
C ALA A 34 26.74 -6.83 -22.26
N THR A 35 27.94 -7.40 -22.28
CA THR A 35 28.76 -7.74 -21.12
C THR A 35 29.39 -6.46 -20.56
N CYS A 36 29.32 -6.24 -19.24
CA CYS A 36 30.39 -5.77 -18.32
C CYS A 36 29.89 -4.88 -17.16
N SER A 37 30.18 -5.37 -15.94
CA SER A 37 30.61 -4.68 -14.71
C SER A 37 30.22 -3.22 -14.45
N SER A 38 29.57 -2.92 -13.31
CA SER A 38 30.24 -2.63 -12.02
C SER A 38 29.20 -2.17 -10.98
N ALA A 39 29.67 -2.05 -9.74
CA ALA A 39 28.98 -1.87 -8.48
C ALA A 39 28.00 -0.67 -8.37
N GLU A 40 27.14 -0.80 -7.36
CA GLU A 40 26.34 0.26 -6.70
C GLU A 40 25.23 0.91 -7.54
N GLN A 41 24.01 0.36 -7.43
CA GLN A 41 22.81 1.16 -7.60
C GLN A 41 21.69 0.70 -6.67
N SER A 42 21.45 1.58 -5.69
CA SER A 42 20.21 1.87 -4.95
C SER A 42 19.02 0.95 -5.20
N LYS A 43 18.46 0.44 -4.09
CA LYS A 43 17.17 -0.27 -3.99
C LYS A 43 15.97 0.65 -4.28
N HIS A 44 15.95 1.33 -5.43
CA HIS A 44 14.72 1.83 -5.99
C HIS A 44 13.95 0.62 -6.52
N SER A 45 13.00 0.17 -5.70
CA SER A 45 11.88 -0.65 -6.17
C SER A 45 11.44 -0.11 -7.52
N THR A 46 11.58 -0.95 -8.53
CA THR A 46 11.26 -0.69 -9.93
C THR A 46 9.87 -0.07 -10.04
N THR A 47 9.78 1.25 -10.02
CA THR A 47 8.69 1.96 -10.67
C THR A 47 8.81 1.56 -12.13
N SER A 48 8.01 0.56 -12.49
CA SER A 48 7.97 0.06 -13.85
C SER A 48 7.77 1.29 -14.73
N ARG A 49 8.76 1.57 -15.60
CA ARG A 49 8.86 2.75 -16.50
C ARG A 49 7.68 2.93 -17.48
N GLY A 50 6.53 2.33 -17.20
CA GLY A 50 5.29 2.44 -17.95
C GLY A 50 4.01 2.11 -17.15
N ASN A 51 4.05 2.00 -15.81
CA ASN A 51 2.81 1.91 -15.00
C ASN A 51 2.45 3.31 -14.48
N PRO A 52 1.48 4.03 -15.10
CA PRO A 52 1.11 5.36 -14.66
C PRO A 52 0.46 5.37 -13.27
N ALA A 53 -0.06 4.24 -12.78
CA ALA A 53 -0.57 4.14 -11.41
C ALA A 53 0.56 4.12 -10.35
N GLY A 54 1.79 3.76 -10.76
CA GLY A 54 2.93 3.61 -9.85
C GLY A 54 3.38 4.91 -9.16
N VAL A 55 2.98 6.08 -9.66
CA VAL A 55 3.28 7.38 -9.01
C VAL A 55 2.46 7.61 -7.73
N PHE A 56 1.27 7.01 -7.66
CA PHE A 56 0.40 7.09 -6.47
C PHE A 56 0.69 5.97 -5.47
N GLN A 57 1.45 4.96 -5.89
CA GLN A 57 1.68 3.77 -5.10
C GLN A 57 2.58 4.06 -3.91
N HIS A 58 2.13 3.61 -2.76
CA HIS A 58 2.83 3.68 -1.49
C HIS A 58 2.54 2.43 -0.67
N LYS A 59 3.13 2.33 0.52
CA LYS A 59 2.99 1.14 1.36
C LYS A 59 2.49 1.51 2.74
N ILE A 60 1.49 0.77 3.22
CA ILE A 60 0.99 0.84 4.59
C ILE A 60 1.44 -0.41 5.33
N ARG A 61 2.08 -0.21 6.48
CA ARG A 61 2.42 -1.28 7.41
C ARG A 61 1.35 -1.37 8.47
N ASP A 62 0.68 -2.51 8.50
CA ASP A 62 -0.27 -2.89 9.53
C ASP A 62 0.44 -3.74 10.57
N ARG A 63 0.26 -3.39 11.85
CA ARG A 63 0.76 -4.15 12.99
C ARG A 63 -0.42 -4.64 13.80
N PHE A 64 -0.59 -5.96 13.87
CA PHE A 64 -1.62 -6.64 14.65
C PHE A 64 -0.99 -7.13 15.95
N GLY A 65 -1.49 -6.68 17.10
CA GLY A 65 -0.96 -7.08 18.40
C GLY A 65 -1.99 -7.79 19.28
N CYS A 66 -1.53 -8.76 20.07
CA CYS A 66 -2.33 -9.41 21.10
C CYS A 66 -2.13 -8.72 22.45
N GLU A 67 -3.21 -8.27 23.10
CA GLU A 67 -3.12 -7.61 24.42
C GLU A 67 -2.66 -8.57 25.53
N ARG A 68 -2.95 -9.86 25.40
CA ARG A 68 -2.67 -10.85 26.46
C ARG A 68 -1.19 -11.22 26.56
N CYS A 69 -0.50 -11.33 25.42
CA CYS A 69 0.89 -11.79 25.38
C CYS A 69 1.87 -10.79 24.76
N ALA A 70 1.39 -9.60 24.36
CA ALA A 70 2.16 -8.54 23.72
C ALA A 70 2.89 -8.93 22.41
N ARG A 71 2.64 -10.13 21.87
CA ARG A 71 3.15 -10.53 20.55
C ARG A 71 2.42 -9.75 19.46
N ALA A 72 3.15 -9.40 18.41
CA ALA A 72 2.60 -8.71 17.26
C ALA A 72 3.07 -9.36 15.96
N SER A 73 2.21 -9.31 14.95
CA SER A 73 2.50 -9.64 13.57
C SER A 73 2.45 -8.36 12.74
N GLU A 74 3.34 -8.24 11.76
CA GLU A 74 3.36 -7.11 10.83
C GLU A 74 3.08 -7.59 9.40
N MET A 75 2.31 -6.79 8.66
CA MET A 75 2.02 -7.00 7.25
C MET A 75 2.18 -5.67 6.53
N THR A 76 2.81 -5.67 5.36
CA THR A 76 2.95 -4.47 4.53
C THR A 76 2.11 -4.61 3.28
N ASN A 77 1.19 -3.69 3.07
CA ASN A 77 0.24 -3.66 1.98
C ASN A 77 0.57 -2.53 1.00
N ASP A 78 0.40 -2.77 -0.29
CA ASP A 78 0.45 -1.72 -1.30
C ASP A 78 -0.87 -0.94 -1.29
N ALA A 79 -0.78 0.39 -1.42
CA ALA A 79 -1.92 1.30 -1.43
C ALA A 79 -1.70 2.42 -2.46
N ILE A 80 -2.79 3.05 -2.90
CA ILE A 80 -2.78 4.20 -3.83
C ILE A 80 -3.43 5.45 -3.22
N ASP A 81 -4.23 5.28 -2.18
CA ASP A 81 -4.85 6.36 -1.42
C ASP A 81 -4.88 6.02 0.09
N LEU A 82 -5.19 7.04 0.88
CA LEU A 82 -5.55 6.89 2.29
C LEU A 82 -6.98 7.40 2.45
N THR A 83 -7.89 6.51 2.82
CA THR A 83 -9.26 6.89 3.17
C THR A 83 -9.29 7.38 4.61
N VAL A 84 -9.88 8.55 4.83
CA VAL A 84 -9.92 9.22 6.14
C VAL A 84 -11.35 9.63 6.45
N THR A 85 -11.80 9.36 7.69
CA THR A 85 -13.10 9.82 8.17
C THR A 85 -13.07 11.33 8.40
N VAL A 86 -14.07 12.04 7.86
CA VAL A 86 -14.18 13.49 8.00
C VAL A 86 -14.82 13.84 9.34
N SER A 87 -14.11 14.65 10.13
CA SER A 87 -14.58 15.24 11.38
C SER A 87 -14.65 16.75 11.26
N ALA A 88 -15.85 17.32 11.43
CA ALA A 88 -16.03 18.77 11.34
C ALA A 88 -15.22 19.50 12.43
N GLY A 89 -14.43 20.48 12.03
CA GLY A 89 -13.59 21.28 12.93
C GLY A 89 -12.20 20.71 13.22
N GLU A 90 -11.88 19.49 12.74
CA GLU A 90 -10.53 18.96 12.82
C GLU A 90 -9.69 19.33 11.59
N SER A 91 -8.37 19.46 11.77
CA SER A 91 -7.44 19.64 10.65
C SER A 91 -7.26 18.33 9.87
N ILE A 92 -6.87 18.44 8.59
CA ILE A 92 -6.54 17.25 7.78
C ILE A 92 -5.46 16.40 8.47
N GLN A 93 -4.46 17.03 9.07
CA GLN A 93 -3.43 16.33 9.83
C GLN A 93 -4.05 15.51 10.97
N LYS A 94 -4.95 16.09 11.75
CA LYS A 94 -5.60 15.39 12.86
C LYS A 94 -6.44 14.21 12.37
N MET A 95 -7.14 14.38 11.25
CA MET A 95 -7.92 13.31 10.65
C MET A 95 -7.02 12.16 10.14
N ILE A 96 -5.86 12.46 9.54
CA ILE A 96 -4.86 11.45 9.14
C ILE A 96 -4.28 10.73 10.37
N GLU A 97 -3.92 11.47 11.42
CA GLU A 97 -3.44 10.88 12.69
C GLU A 97 -4.46 9.91 13.28
N ASN A 98 -5.75 10.27 13.23
CA ASN A 98 -6.84 9.42 13.69
C ASN A 98 -6.99 8.16 12.81
N ALA A 99 -6.87 8.27 11.48
CA ALA A 99 -6.95 7.12 10.56
C ALA A 99 -5.78 6.12 10.73
N LEU A 100 -4.63 6.59 11.22
CA LEU A 100 -3.45 5.78 11.52
C LEU A 100 -3.37 5.37 13.00
N ALA A 101 -4.32 5.81 13.83
CA ALA A 101 -4.33 5.51 15.24
C ALA A 101 -4.50 4.01 15.50
N ARG A 102 -4.12 3.59 16.71
CA ARG A 102 -4.35 2.23 17.18
C ARG A 102 -5.85 2.00 17.38
N GLU A 103 -6.38 0.97 16.74
CA GLU A 103 -7.76 0.52 16.85
C GLU A 103 -7.80 -0.81 17.60
N GLU A 104 -8.78 -0.97 18.49
CA GLU A 104 -9.05 -2.24 19.15
C GLU A 104 -9.84 -3.17 18.23
N ILE A 105 -9.45 -4.43 18.18
CA ILE A 105 -10.06 -5.44 17.33
C ILE A 105 -10.19 -6.78 18.07
N GLU A 106 -11.06 -7.64 17.57
CA GLU A 106 -10.98 -9.07 17.87
C GLU A 106 -9.83 -9.68 17.05
N TYR A 107 -8.87 -10.31 17.73
CA TYR A 107 -7.66 -10.85 17.14
C TYR A 107 -7.47 -12.32 17.52
N LYS A 108 -7.14 -13.14 16.53
CA LYS A 108 -6.76 -14.54 16.72
C LYS A 108 -5.24 -14.64 16.82
N CYS A 109 -4.73 -14.72 18.04
CA CYS A 109 -3.31 -14.91 18.30
C CYS A 109 -2.95 -16.39 18.22
N ASP A 110 -1.85 -16.72 17.53
CA ASP A 110 -1.36 -18.11 17.42
C ASP A 110 -1.02 -18.76 18.77
N HIS A 111 -0.76 -17.95 19.80
CA HIS A 111 -0.40 -18.42 21.14
C HIS A 111 -1.55 -18.39 22.14
N CYS A 112 -2.42 -17.37 22.09
CA CYS A 112 -3.46 -17.16 23.09
C CYS A 112 -4.87 -17.52 22.60
N GLY A 113 -5.02 -17.88 21.32
CA GLY A 113 -6.31 -18.03 20.67
C GLY A 113 -6.99 -16.68 20.40
N THR A 114 -8.31 -16.72 20.25
CA THR A 114 -9.12 -15.52 19.97
C THR A 114 -9.30 -14.67 21.23
N GLY A 115 -9.23 -13.34 21.07
CA GLY A 115 -9.50 -12.38 22.13
C GLY A 115 -9.23 -10.95 21.71
N ALA A 116 -9.05 -10.07 22.69
CA ALA A 116 -8.72 -8.67 22.46
C ALA A 116 -7.33 -8.52 21.83
N GLY A 117 -7.26 -7.69 20.80
CA GLY A 117 -6.04 -7.25 20.16
C GLY A 117 -6.19 -5.84 19.64
N PHE A 118 -5.17 -5.39 18.91
CA PHE A 118 -5.17 -4.10 18.26
C PHE A 118 -4.60 -4.19 16.86
N ILE A 119 -4.98 -3.24 16.01
CA ILE A 119 -4.29 -2.91 14.77
C ILE A 119 -3.76 -1.48 14.87
N SER A 120 -2.53 -1.26 14.43
CA SER A 120 -1.99 0.09 14.22
C SER A 120 -1.39 0.17 12.83
N ARG A 121 -1.61 1.27 12.13
CA ARG A 121 -1.17 1.46 10.75
C ARG A 121 -0.13 2.56 10.66
N ALA A 122 0.82 2.44 9.75
CA ALA A 122 1.80 3.48 9.49
C ALA A 122 2.24 3.44 8.04
N PHE A 123 2.62 4.59 7.47
CA PHE A 123 3.31 4.62 6.19
C PHE A 123 4.65 3.88 6.30
N ALA A 124 4.84 2.85 5.48
CA ALA A 124 6.13 2.21 5.27
C ALA A 124 6.93 2.95 4.19
N THR A 125 6.24 3.46 3.17
CA THR A 125 6.79 4.37 2.15
C THR A 125 5.72 5.40 1.79
N LEU A 126 6.14 6.57 1.31
CA LEU A 126 5.26 7.59 0.73
C LEU A 126 5.31 7.50 -0.81
N PRO A 127 4.26 7.98 -1.51
CA PRO A 127 4.31 8.15 -2.96
C PRO A 127 5.37 9.18 -3.37
N GLN A 128 5.80 9.17 -4.64
CA GLN A 128 6.84 10.07 -5.17
C GLN A 128 6.37 11.51 -5.37
#